data_AF-B5CW94-F1
#
_entry.id   AF-B5CW94-F1
#
_cell.length_a   1.000
_cell.length_b   1.000
_cell.length_c   1.000
_cell.angle_alpha   90.00
_cell.angle_beta   90.00
_cell.angle_gamma   90.00
#
_symmetry.space_group_name_H-M   'P 1'
#
loop_
_entity.id
_entity.type
_entity.pdbx_description
1 polymer ?
#
loop_
_entity_poly.entity_id
_entity_poly.type
_entity_poly.pdbx_seq_one_letter_code
_entity_poly.pdbx_strand_id
1 'polypeptide(L)'
;MNSIYAGNKTATLVTYPEKNLRVQQSELYRVYLNDDTDNDVTIFKNVCNTYFKGMPGQRKNDDKPLTKFKGRSIHWGHFSFQGKVKVTVRVNKDIEGKKIKVYPSRHDIKVNKQDANCFSFMLDRPGQFSVEIGEDGYKEGLLIFADPMETDVPADLSKWKVIEKGDKTLLSTLSVKDSALYFKKGVHDIGVYKVPSNIKRIYLEGGAWVFGSFIMDGKACSNVKIYGRGVLSGARLHLRESHMVEAKNGADGIIVDGIVIADYSFFAVRLLGTDNEVAWTKIVGGWIYNCDGIAAYANSTIRNCFIWANDDNIKIYRDNIVVEDVVCWQLDNGAIFQLNWSNSVARNCRVSRVDIVRAEWDSDRPNNGILSCRNGGGADEGFVFEDVRTDTPVTHIFRLSPLGDKDQLIKNFLFKDWDVWVDVSKGKKNYMEGVKGQTPLSGLIFENFRVNGKVLTEKSMHEMLRWSILNCEKIDFR
;
A
#
# COMPACT_ATOMS: atom_id res chain seq x y z
N MET A 1 -13.85 -10.85 -49.17
CA MET A 1 -14.04 -11.86 -48.10
C MET A 1 -13.12 -11.50 -46.96
N ASN A 2 -13.70 -11.00 -45.87
CA ASN A 2 -12.99 -10.66 -44.64
C ASN A 2 -12.59 -11.96 -43.92
N SER A 3 -11.30 -12.13 -43.63
CA SER A 3 -10.83 -13.12 -42.67
C SER A 3 -10.49 -12.39 -41.38
N ILE A 4 -11.47 -12.34 -40.48
CA ILE A 4 -11.30 -11.95 -39.09
C ILE A 4 -10.79 -13.19 -38.37
N TYR A 5 -9.48 -13.34 -38.22
CA TYR A 5 -8.90 -14.16 -37.17
C TYR A 5 -8.55 -13.25 -35.99
N ALA A 6 -9.58 -12.87 -35.23
CA ALA A 6 -9.39 -12.50 -33.84
C ALA A 6 -9.05 -13.80 -33.09
N GLY A 7 -7.77 -14.15 -33.05
CA GLY A 7 -7.30 -15.23 -32.20
C GLY A 7 -7.66 -14.89 -30.75
N ASN A 8 -8.58 -15.66 -30.16
CA ASN A 8 -8.74 -15.76 -28.72
C ASN A 8 -7.36 -16.11 -28.14
N LYS A 9 -6.61 -15.11 -27.65
CA LYS A 9 -5.46 -15.38 -26.81
C LYS A 9 -6.00 -16.07 -25.56
N THR A 10 -5.81 -17.39 -25.48
CA THR A 10 -6.06 -18.19 -24.28
C THR A 10 -5.41 -17.49 -23.09
N ALA A 11 -6.21 -17.23 -22.05
CA ALA A 11 -5.70 -16.61 -20.84
C ALA A 11 -4.57 -17.47 -20.26
N THR A 12 -3.42 -16.87 -20.00
CA THR A 12 -2.35 -17.52 -19.23
C THR A 12 -2.58 -17.19 -17.77
N LEU A 13 -2.53 -18.21 -16.91
CA LEU A 13 -2.84 -18.08 -15.49
C LEU A 13 -1.81 -18.88 -14.67
N VAL A 14 -1.36 -18.30 -13.57
CA VAL A 14 -0.51 -18.94 -12.57
C VAL A 14 -1.10 -18.68 -11.18
N THR A 15 -1.43 -19.75 -10.46
CA THR A 15 -1.76 -19.70 -9.04
C THR A 15 -0.58 -20.20 -8.23
N TYR A 16 -0.51 -19.79 -6.96
CA TYR A 16 0.55 -20.17 -6.03
C TYR A 16 -0.07 -21.07 -4.95
N PRO A 17 -0.02 -22.41 -5.12
CA PRO A 17 -0.69 -23.32 -4.20
C PRO A 17 0.08 -23.39 -2.87
N GLU A 18 -0.51 -22.76 -1.85
CA GLU A 18 0.10 -22.56 -0.53
C GLU A 18 -0.72 -23.21 0.60
N LYS A 19 -1.72 -24.02 0.24
CA LYS A 19 -2.65 -24.68 1.17
C LYS A 19 -1.99 -25.46 2.31
N ASN A 20 -0.81 -26.02 2.05
CA ASN A 20 -0.08 -26.84 3.03
C ASN A 20 0.88 -26.01 3.91
N LEU A 21 1.00 -24.71 3.68
CA LEU A 21 1.75 -23.83 4.56
C LEU A 21 1.00 -23.73 5.89
N ARG A 22 1.70 -23.93 7.02
CA ARG A 22 1.15 -23.75 8.39
C ARG A 22 1.00 -22.27 8.73
N VAL A 23 0.32 -21.53 7.88
CA VAL A 23 -0.03 -20.11 8.00
C VAL A 23 -1.55 -19.97 7.95
N GLN A 24 -2.07 -18.90 8.53
CA GLN A 24 -3.51 -18.77 8.70
C GLN A 24 -4.21 -18.53 7.34
N GLN A 25 -5.19 -19.38 7.04
CA GLN A 25 -5.98 -19.32 5.81
C GLN A 25 -7.44 -18.92 6.12
N SER A 26 -8.13 -18.50 5.08
CA SER A 26 -9.49 -18.01 5.12
C SER A 26 -10.50 -19.15 5.16
N GLU A 27 -11.24 -19.22 6.27
CA GLU A 27 -12.45 -20.07 6.37
C GLU A 27 -13.70 -19.39 5.80
N LEU A 28 -13.60 -18.10 5.45
CA LEU A 28 -14.71 -17.27 4.99
C LEU A 28 -14.82 -17.23 3.47
N TYR A 29 -13.71 -17.20 2.76
CA TYR A 29 -13.67 -17.01 1.31
C TYR A 29 -12.91 -18.13 0.64
N ARG A 30 -13.48 -18.67 -0.44
CA ARG A 30 -12.79 -19.53 -1.42
C ARG A 30 -12.89 -18.87 -2.78
N VAL A 31 -11.79 -18.84 -3.53
CA VAL A 31 -11.72 -18.11 -4.81
C VAL A 31 -11.21 -19.04 -5.90
N TYR A 32 -11.99 -19.15 -6.97
CA TYR A 32 -11.72 -19.98 -8.13
C TYR A 32 -11.51 -19.09 -9.34
N LEU A 33 -10.63 -19.52 -10.23
CA LEU A 33 -10.32 -18.80 -11.47
C LEU A 33 -10.81 -19.60 -12.65
N ASN A 34 -11.55 -18.97 -13.57
CA ASN A 34 -12.19 -19.62 -14.71
C ASN A 34 -13.02 -20.86 -14.32
N ASP A 35 -13.61 -20.81 -13.11
CA ASP A 35 -14.38 -21.89 -12.49
C ASP A 35 -13.61 -23.22 -12.30
N ASP A 36 -12.26 -23.19 -12.34
CA ASP A 36 -11.41 -24.32 -11.97
C ASP A 36 -11.49 -24.54 -10.45
N THR A 37 -12.18 -25.61 -10.04
CA THR A 37 -12.35 -25.98 -8.63
C THR A 37 -11.19 -26.79 -8.05
N ASP A 38 -10.29 -27.28 -8.91
CA ASP A 38 -9.15 -28.10 -8.50
C ASP A 38 -7.92 -27.22 -8.16
N ASN A 39 -7.83 -26.04 -8.77
CA ASN A 39 -6.73 -25.08 -8.61
C ASN A 39 -7.22 -23.70 -8.12
N ASP A 40 -7.91 -23.66 -6.99
CA ASP A 40 -8.29 -22.43 -6.31
C ASP A 40 -7.09 -21.58 -5.85
N VAL A 41 -7.33 -20.28 -5.74
CA VAL A 41 -6.38 -19.33 -5.16
C VAL A 41 -6.35 -19.57 -3.65
N THR A 42 -5.16 -19.76 -3.08
CA THR A 42 -5.02 -19.82 -1.63
C THR A 42 -5.36 -18.44 -1.05
N ILE A 43 -6.37 -18.38 -0.19
CA ILE A 43 -6.77 -17.14 0.49
C ILE A 43 -6.25 -17.18 1.91
N PHE A 44 -5.33 -16.28 2.21
CA PHE A 44 -4.79 -16.05 3.54
C PHE A 44 -5.75 -15.24 4.38
N LYS A 45 -5.60 -15.37 5.69
CA LYS A 45 -6.33 -14.57 6.68
C LYS A 45 -5.33 -13.98 7.66
N ASN A 46 -5.42 -12.67 7.82
CA ASN A 46 -4.74 -11.95 8.89
C ASN A 46 -5.80 -11.30 9.79
N VAL A 47 -5.59 -11.34 11.10
CA VAL A 47 -6.54 -10.84 12.12
C VAL A 47 -5.86 -9.75 12.93
N CYS A 48 -6.62 -8.74 13.35
CA CYS A 48 -6.11 -7.77 14.31
C CYS A 48 -5.62 -8.49 15.58
N ASN A 49 -4.37 -8.24 15.97
CA ASN A 49 -3.73 -8.91 17.09
C ASN A 49 -4.54 -8.74 18.39
N THR A 50 -4.69 -9.81 19.16
CA THR A 50 -5.27 -9.73 20.50
C THR A 50 -4.27 -9.06 21.43
N TYR A 51 -4.59 -7.85 21.90
CA TYR A 51 -3.74 -7.11 22.83
C TYR A 51 -3.61 -7.78 24.21
N PHE A 52 -2.39 -7.83 24.74
CA PHE A 52 -2.11 -8.12 26.14
C PHE A 52 -0.91 -7.30 26.61
N LYS A 53 -0.87 -6.95 27.91
CA LYS A 53 0.21 -6.16 28.49
C LYS A 53 1.49 -6.99 28.60
N GLY A 54 2.62 -6.42 28.20
CA GLY A 54 3.93 -7.07 28.23
C GLY A 54 4.36 -7.69 26.90
N MET A 55 3.64 -7.43 25.79
CA MET A 55 4.10 -7.82 24.45
C MET A 55 5.50 -7.25 24.17
N PRO A 56 6.44 -8.04 23.64
CA PRO A 56 7.74 -7.52 23.23
C PRO A 56 7.63 -6.37 22.23
N GLY A 57 8.27 -5.24 22.54
CA GLY A 57 8.24 -4.02 21.71
C GLY A 57 6.96 -3.18 21.78
N GLN A 58 6.07 -3.51 22.74
CA GLN A 58 4.86 -2.75 23.01
C GLN A 58 5.16 -1.28 23.36
N ARG A 59 4.34 -0.38 22.82
CA ARG A 59 4.25 1.03 23.21
C ARG A 59 2.96 1.30 23.99
N LYS A 60 2.96 2.38 24.76
CA LYS A 60 1.85 2.79 25.64
C LYS A 60 0.49 2.91 24.93
N ASN A 61 0.48 3.26 23.64
CA ASN A 61 -0.75 3.54 22.88
C ASN A 61 -1.19 2.37 21.97
N ASP A 62 -0.54 1.19 22.05
CA ASP A 62 -0.89 0.05 21.18
C ASP A 62 -2.25 -0.55 21.51
N ASP A 63 -2.75 -0.35 22.73
CA ASP A 63 -4.08 -0.75 23.15
C ASP A 63 -5.19 -0.08 22.32
N LYS A 64 -4.99 1.17 21.88
CA LYS A 64 -5.98 1.95 21.12
C LYS A 64 -6.34 1.31 19.77
N PRO A 65 -5.40 1.13 18.82
CA PRO A 65 -5.73 0.54 17.53
C PRO A 65 -6.16 -0.93 17.68
N LEU A 66 -5.54 -1.69 18.59
CA LEU A 66 -5.89 -3.09 18.80
C LEU A 66 -7.28 -3.28 19.45
N THR A 67 -7.75 -2.31 20.24
CA THR A 67 -9.14 -2.28 20.73
C THR A 67 -10.09 -1.85 19.63
N LYS A 68 -9.76 -0.78 18.89
CA LYS A 68 -10.59 -0.25 17.80
C LYS A 68 -10.85 -1.28 16.70
N PHE A 69 -9.84 -2.06 16.35
CA PHE A 69 -9.91 -3.04 15.26
C PHE A 69 -10.09 -4.49 15.76
N LYS A 70 -10.38 -4.67 17.05
CA LYS A 70 -10.57 -6.00 17.66
C LYS A 70 -11.60 -6.82 16.88
N GLY A 71 -11.24 -8.06 16.55
CA GLY A 71 -12.12 -9.00 15.86
C GLY A 71 -12.24 -8.78 14.35
N ARG A 72 -11.62 -7.73 13.79
CA ARG A 72 -11.50 -7.57 12.35
C ARG A 72 -10.49 -8.52 11.75
N SER A 73 -10.72 -8.87 10.50
CA SER A 73 -9.76 -9.61 9.68
C SER A 73 -9.66 -9.00 8.29
N ILE A 74 -8.52 -9.24 7.65
CA ILE A 74 -8.37 -9.05 6.22
C ILE A 74 -8.01 -10.39 5.60
N HIS A 75 -8.67 -10.69 4.49
CA HIS A 75 -8.45 -11.89 3.72
C HIS A 75 -7.81 -11.49 2.42
N TRP A 76 -6.85 -12.24 1.92
CA TRP A 76 -6.19 -11.87 0.68
C TRP A 76 -5.65 -13.08 -0.06
N GLY A 77 -5.62 -13.01 -1.38
CA GLY A 77 -4.99 -14.01 -2.23
C GLY A 77 -4.38 -13.35 -3.44
N HIS A 78 -3.46 -14.05 -4.08
CA HIS A 78 -2.76 -13.55 -5.25
C HIS A 78 -2.60 -14.62 -6.32
N PHE A 79 -2.50 -14.17 -7.56
CA PHE A 79 -2.24 -14.99 -8.73
C PHE A 79 -1.68 -14.08 -9.83
N SER A 80 -1.13 -14.65 -10.88
CA SER A 80 -0.69 -13.90 -12.05
C SER A 80 -1.43 -14.31 -13.30
N PHE A 81 -1.76 -13.34 -14.15
CA PHE A 81 -2.47 -13.64 -15.39
C PHE A 81 -2.14 -12.71 -16.54
N GLN A 82 -2.45 -13.19 -17.75
CA GLN A 82 -2.48 -12.41 -18.98
C GLN A 82 -3.80 -12.69 -19.71
N GLY A 83 -4.45 -11.64 -20.21
CA GLY A 83 -5.73 -11.74 -20.91
C GLY A 83 -6.91 -11.44 -19.98
N LYS A 84 -7.93 -12.28 -20.00
CA LYS A 84 -9.13 -12.14 -19.15
C LYS A 84 -9.26 -13.34 -18.23
N VAL A 85 -9.65 -13.11 -16.99
CA VAL A 85 -9.91 -14.17 -16.01
C VAL A 85 -11.26 -13.93 -15.33
N LYS A 86 -12.05 -14.99 -15.21
CA LYS A 86 -13.24 -14.99 -14.37
C LYS A 86 -12.82 -15.31 -12.94
N VAL A 87 -13.15 -14.44 -12.00
CA VAL A 87 -12.96 -14.68 -10.57
C VAL A 87 -14.31 -15.09 -9.98
N THR A 88 -14.39 -16.29 -9.43
CA THR A 88 -15.58 -16.81 -8.75
C THR A 88 -15.29 -16.91 -7.26
N VAL A 89 -16.08 -16.24 -6.43
CA VAL A 89 -15.92 -16.18 -4.98
C VAL A 89 -17.07 -16.91 -4.32
N ARG A 90 -16.73 -17.93 -3.52
CA ARG A 90 -17.66 -18.56 -2.57
C ARG A 90 -17.41 -18.04 -1.17
N VAL A 91 -18.49 -17.73 -0.47
CA VAL A 91 -18.46 -17.14 0.87
C VAL A 91 -19.11 -18.12 1.84
N ASN A 92 -18.46 -18.39 2.97
CA ASN A 92 -19.01 -19.24 4.03
C ASN A 92 -19.98 -18.47 4.93
N LYS A 93 -20.85 -17.67 4.33
CA LYS A 93 -21.93 -16.89 4.95
C LYS A 93 -23.02 -16.65 3.91
N ASP A 94 -24.24 -16.44 4.37
CA ASP A 94 -25.32 -15.95 3.51
C ASP A 94 -25.06 -14.47 3.14
N ILE A 95 -25.01 -14.22 1.85
CA ILE A 95 -24.82 -12.90 1.24
C ILE A 95 -26.07 -12.45 0.48
N GLU A 96 -27.20 -13.16 0.60
CA GLU A 96 -28.50 -12.76 0.05
C GLU A 96 -28.86 -11.32 0.46
N GLY A 97 -29.40 -10.54 -0.48
CA GLY A 97 -29.69 -9.10 -0.27
C GLY A 97 -28.49 -8.17 -0.02
N LYS A 98 -27.26 -8.67 0.14
CA LYS A 98 -26.06 -7.82 0.31
C LYS A 98 -25.55 -7.28 -1.02
N LYS A 99 -25.24 -5.98 -1.05
CA LYS A 99 -24.52 -5.35 -2.17
C LYS A 99 -23.05 -5.76 -2.11
N ILE A 100 -22.50 -6.16 -3.26
CA ILE A 100 -21.09 -6.51 -3.40
C ILE A 100 -20.43 -5.42 -4.22
N LYS A 101 -19.29 -4.92 -3.75
CA LYS A 101 -18.51 -3.90 -4.46
C LYS A 101 -17.09 -4.43 -4.69
N VAL A 102 -16.55 -4.11 -5.86
CA VAL A 102 -15.14 -4.33 -6.19
C VAL A 102 -14.51 -2.97 -6.40
N TYR A 103 -13.49 -2.67 -5.61
CA TYR A 103 -12.71 -1.45 -5.72
C TYR A 103 -11.30 -1.77 -6.23
N PRO A 104 -10.62 -0.84 -6.93
CA PRO A 104 -11.10 0.50 -7.27
C PRO A 104 -12.27 0.56 -8.26
N SER A 105 -13.23 1.44 -8.01
CA SER A 105 -14.44 1.55 -8.85
C SER A 105 -14.16 2.10 -10.25
N ARG A 106 -13.01 2.75 -10.47
CA ARG A 106 -12.59 3.24 -11.80
C ARG A 106 -12.52 2.15 -12.87
N HIS A 107 -12.39 0.88 -12.46
CA HIS A 107 -12.37 -0.27 -13.36
C HIS A 107 -13.77 -0.76 -13.76
N ASP A 108 -14.83 -0.20 -13.16
CA ASP A 108 -16.24 -0.51 -13.43
C ASP A 108 -16.56 -2.02 -13.45
N ILE A 109 -15.93 -2.78 -12.55
CA ILE A 109 -16.07 -4.23 -12.47
C ILE A 109 -17.51 -4.59 -12.06
N LYS A 110 -18.21 -5.27 -12.95
CA LYS A 110 -19.59 -5.75 -12.70
C LYS A 110 -19.56 -7.11 -12.00
N VAL A 111 -20.23 -7.18 -10.86
CA VAL A 111 -20.42 -8.42 -10.09
C VAL A 111 -21.69 -9.13 -10.55
N ASN A 112 -21.56 -10.40 -10.91
CA ASN A 112 -22.64 -11.31 -11.21
C ASN A 112 -22.87 -12.24 -10.01
N LYS A 113 -23.94 -12.01 -9.25
CA LYS A 113 -24.34 -12.86 -8.13
C LYS A 113 -25.00 -14.13 -8.66
N GLN A 114 -24.52 -15.29 -8.21
CA GLN A 114 -24.97 -16.59 -8.71
C GLN A 114 -26.00 -17.22 -7.77
N ASP A 115 -25.79 -17.12 -6.46
CA ASP A 115 -26.70 -17.64 -5.43
C ASP A 115 -26.51 -16.90 -4.09
N ALA A 116 -27.01 -17.49 -2.99
CA ALA A 116 -26.95 -16.95 -1.64
C ALA A 116 -25.53 -16.92 -1.04
N ASN A 117 -24.54 -17.60 -1.63
CA ASN A 117 -23.18 -17.67 -1.10
C ASN A 117 -22.08 -17.58 -2.18
N CYS A 118 -22.43 -17.34 -3.44
CA CYS A 118 -21.51 -17.34 -4.57
C CYS A 118 -21.77 -16.15 -5.52
N PHE A 119 -20.68 -15.56 -6.00
CA PHE A 119 -20.71 -14.53 -7.03
C PHE A 119 -19.45 -14.59 -7.89
N SER A 120 -19.48 -13.93 -9.04
CA SER A 120 -18.34 -13.86 -9.94
C SER A 120 -18.20 -12.48 -10.57
N PHE A 121 -17.01 -12.18 -11.06
CA PHE A 121 -16.73 -10.99 -11.87
C PHE A 121 -15.56 -11.26 -12.82
N MET A 122 -15.41 -10.42 -13.83
CA MET A 122 -14.32 -10.52 -14.81
C MET A 122 -13.23 -9.51 -14.50
N LEU A 123 -11.98 -9.96 -14.55
CA LEU A 123 -10.82 -9.08 -14.61
C LEU A 123 -10.21 -9.17 -16.01
N ASP A 124 -9.92 -8.01 -16.61
CA ASP A 124 -9.34 -7.88 -17.95
C ASP A 124 -7.93 -7.28 -17.95
N ARG A 125 -7.40 -6.98 -16.75
CA ARG A 125 -6.09 -6.39 -16.53
C ARG A 125 -5.55 -6.74 -15.14
N PRO A 126 -4.23 -6.88 -14.99
CA PRO A 126 -3.59 -6.89 -13.68
C PRO A 126 -3.97 -5.67 -12.83
N GLY A 127 -4.05 -5.85 -11.52
CA GLY A 127 -4.44 -4.81 -10.59
C GLY A 127 -4.63 -5.34 -9.17
N GLN A 128 -4.88 -4.40 -8.25
CA GLN A 128 -5.04 -4.69 -6.83
C GLN A 128 -6.46 -4.34 -6.41
N PHE A 129 -7.24 -5.34 -5.99
CA PHE A 129 -8.67 -5.18 -5.81
C PHE A 129 -9.10 -5.45 -4.37
N SER A 130 -10.05 -4.67 -3.88
CA SER A 130 -10.79 -4.96 -2.66
C SER A 130 -12.22 -5.37 -3.01
N VAL A 131 -12.67 -6.50 -2.47
CA VAL A 131 -14.03 -7.01 -2.58
C VAL A 131 -14.69 -6.88 -1.21
N GLU A 132 -15.77 -6.09 -1.16
CA GLU A 132 -16.51 -5.79 0.06
C GLU A 132 -17.98 -6.21 -0.08
N ILE A 133 -18.47 -6.97 0.92
CA ILE A 133 -19.82 -7.55 0.93
C ILE A 133 -20.68 -6.89 2.01
N GLY A 134 -21.69 -6.14 1.60
CA GLY A 134 -22.55 -5.36 2.49
C GLY A 134 -21.87 -4.09 3.02
N GLU A 135 -22.57 -3.36 3.88
CA GLU A 135 -22.10 -2.08 4.44
C GLU A 135 -20.82 -2.24 5.28
N ASP A 136 -20.76 -3.31 6.06
CA ASP A 136 -19.67 -3.64 6.98
C ASP A 136 -18.64 -4.62 6.40
N GLY A 137 -18.73 -4.97 5.11
CA GLY A 137 -17.89 -5.99 4.48
C GLY A 137 -16.38 -5.72 4.59
N TYR A 138 -15.99 -4.46 4.69
CA TYR A 138 -14.60 -4.02 4.89
C TYR A 138 -13.98 -4.45 6.23
N LYS A 139 -14.79 -4.89 7.21
CA LYS A 139 -14.30 -5.42 8.50
C LYS A 139 -13.76 -6.86 8.38
N GLU A 140 -14.16 -7.57 7.32
CA GLU A 140 -13.71 -8.90 6.94
C GLU A 140 -13.43 -8.92 5.42
N GLY A 141 -12.77 -7.89 4.90
CA GLY A 141 -12.61 -7.66 3.46
C GLY A 141 -11.84 -8.78 2.76
N LEU A 142 -12.07 -8.96 1.47
CA LEU A 142 -11.27 -9.84 0.60
C LEU A 142 -10.45 -8.99 -0.37
N LEU A 143 -9.14 -9.12 -0.33
CA LEU A 143 -8.21 -8.50 -1.28
C LEU A 143 -7.81 -9.52 -2.35
N ILE A 144 -7.90 -9.13 -3.61
CA ILE A 144 -7.49 -9.93 -4.75
C ILE A 144 -6.34 -9.22 -5.44
N PHE A 145 -5.15 -9.80 -5.36
CA PHE A 145 -3.95 -9.29 -5.99
C PHE A 145 -3.71 -10.04 -7.30
N ALA A 146 -4.17 -9.47 -8.40
CA ALA A 146 -4.08 -10.07 -9.71
C ALA A 146 -2.86 -9.47 -10.44
N ASP A 147 -1.69 -10.07 -10.25
CA ASP A 147 -0.42 -9.57 -10.75
C ASP A 147 -0.23 -9.87 -12.25
N PRO A 148 0.63 -9.12 -12.96
CA PRO A 148 1.07 -9.52 -14.29
C PRO A 148 1.95 -10.77 -14.21
N MET A 149 2.03 -11.51 -15.32
CA MET A 149 2.99 -12.59 -15.49
C MET A 149 4.42 -12.10 -15.21
N GLU A 150 5.20 -12.88 -14.47
CA GLU A 150 6.60 -12.56 -14.20
C GLU A 150 7.44 -12.66 -15.48
N THR A 151 8.31 -11.68 -15.70
CA THR A 151 9.21 -11.63 -16.86
C THR A 151 10.69 -11.84 -16.51
N ASP A 152 11.05 -11.84 -15.22
CA ASP A 152 12.43 -11.97 -14.72
C ASP A 152 12.59 -13.14 -13.73
N VAL A 153 11.82 -14.22 -13.94
CA VAL A 153 11.96 -15.45 -13.15
C VAL A 153 13.36 -16.03 -13.38
N PRO A 154 14.12 -16.37 -12.32
CA PRO A 154 15.43 -17.01 -12.46
C PRO A 154 15.37 -18.33 -13.25
N ALA A 155 15.89 -18.34 -14.48
CA ALA A 155 15.89 -19.53 -15.34
C ALA A 155 17.03 -20.51 -15.03
N ASP A 156 18.21 -20.01 -14.63
CA ASP A 156 19.40 -20.80 -14.32
C ASP A 156 19.76 -20.66 -12.84
N LEU A 157 19.29 -21.63 -12.04
CA LEU A 157 19.51 -21.65 -10.59
C LEU A 157 20.96 -21.98 -10.19
N SER A 158 21.83 -22.40 -11.11
CA SER A 158 23.25 -22.67 -10.77
C SER A 158 24.00 -21.40 -10.35
N LYS A 159 23.48 -20.23 -10.74
CA LYS A 159 23.99 -18.90 -10.36
C LYS A 159 23.42 -18.38 -9.05
N TRP A 160 22.57 -19.15 -8.39
CA TRP A 160 21.83 -18.76 -7.20
C TRP A 160 22.18 -19.64 -6.03
N LYS A 161 22.30 -19.02 -4.85
CA LYS A 161 22.21 -19.76 -3.60
C LYS A 161 20.74 -20.12 -3.38
N VAL A 162 20.39 -21.37 -3.67
CA VAL A 162 19.04 -21.90 -3.45
C VAL A 162 18.82 -22.18 -1.97
N ILE A 163 17.77 -21.59 -1.41
CA ILE A 163 17.35 -21.70 -0.03
C ILE A 163 16.12 -22.60 0.03
N GLU A 164 16.34 -23.89 0.29
CA GLU A 164 15.26 -24.87 0.50
C GLU A 164 14.55 -24.65 1.85
N LYS A 165 15.33 -24.26 2.87
CA LYS A 165 14.84 -23.89 4.20
C LYS A 165 15.74 -22.81 4.76
N GLY A 166 15.18 -21.61 4.95
CA GLY A 166 15.90 -20.48 5.53
C GLY A 166 15.63 -20.43 7.02
N ASP A 167 16.67 -20.23 7.82
CA ASP A 167 16.53 -19.94 9.24
C ASP A 167 17.48 -18.79 9.65
N LYS A 168 17.53 -18.45 10.94
CA LYS A 168 18.40 -17.37 11.47
C LYS A 168 19.89 -17.61 11.25
N THR A 169 20.31 -18.83 10.89
CA THR A 169 21.70 -19.16 10.54
C THR A 169 22.01 -18.94 9.06
N LEU A 170 21.03 -18.56 8.23
CA LEU A 170 21.19 -18.37 6.78
C LEU A 170 22.45 -17.58 6.42
N LEU A 171 22.74 -16.51 7.15
CA LEU A 171 23.91 -15.66 6.90
C LEU A 171 25.24 -16.44 6.98
N SER A 172 25.39 -17.37 7.93
CA SER A 172 26.63 -18.16 8.07
C SER A 172 26.76 -19.25 7.00
N THR A 173 25.69 -19.53 6.24
CA THR A 173 25.71 -20.53 5.14
C THR A 173 26.15 -19.93 3.80
N LEU A 174 26.33 -18.61 3.73
CA LEU A 174 26.69 -17.90 2.51
C LEU A 174 28.21 -17.87 2.28
N SER A 175 28.59 -18.04 1.03
CA SER A 175 29.94 -17.82 0.55
C SER A 175 30.11 -16.38 0.05
N VAL A 176 31.34 -15.87 0.09
CA VAL A 176 31.71 -14.59 -0.54
C VAL A 176 31.47 -14.56 -2.07
N LYS A 177 31.30 -15.73 -2.70
CA LYS A 177 30.99 -15.86 -4.13
C LYS A 177 29.49 -15.80 -4.42
N ASP A 178 28.64 -16.02 -3.41
CA ASP A 178 27.19 -15.93 -3.60
C ASP A 178 26.83 -14.48 -3.92
N SER A 179 25.99 -14.26 -4.92
CA SER A 179 25.53 -12.90 -5.29
C SER A 179 24.01 -12.79 -5.39
N ALA A 180 23.32 -13.92 -5.26
CA ALA A 180 21.89 -14.01 -5.44
C ALA A 180 21.29 -15.10 -4.54
N LEU A 181 20.18 -14.81 -3.88
CA LEU A 181 19.44 -15.74 -3.00
C LEU A 181 18.11 -16.12 -3.66
N TYR A 182 17.85 -17.41 -3.80
CA TYR A 182 16.59 -17.93 -4.33
C TYR A 182 15.84 -18.64 -3.20
N PHE A 183 14.77 -18.05 -2.70
CA PHE A 183 13.89 -18.69 -1.72
C PHE A 183 12.85 -19.52 -2.47
N LYS A 184 12.94 -20.84 -2.31
CA LYS A 184 11.98 -21.76 -2.90
C LYS A 184 10.61 -21.65 -2.24
N LYS A 185 9.58 -22.16 -2.91
CA LYS A 185 8.27 -22.35 -2.27
C LYS A 185 8.40 -23.13 -0.94
N GLY A 186 7.68 -22.70 0.08
CA GLY A 186 7.79 -23.25 1.44
C GLY A 186 7.97 -22.18 2.51
N VAL A 187 8.15 -22.62 3.76
CA VAL A 187 8.30 -21.71 4.91
C VAL A 187 9.78 -21.50 5.25
N HIS A 188 10.18 -20.24 5.39
CA HIS A 188 11.50 -19.80 5.83
C HIS A 188 11.34 -18.88 7.05
N ASP A 189 12.27 -18.92 8.01
CA ASP A 189 12.25 -18.08 9.22
C ASP A 189 13.63 -17.47 9.48
N ILE A 190 13.95 -16.45 8.70
CA ILE A 190 15.28 -15.83 8.68
C ILE A 190 15.48 -14.80 9.80
N GLY A 191 14.40 -14.39 10.48
CA GLY A 191 14.43 -13.29 11.44
C GLY A 191 14.83 -11.96 10.80
N VAL A 192 15.49 -11.08 11.56
CA VAL A 192 16.03 -9.82 11.03
C VAL A 192 17.31 -10.10 10.24
N TYR A 193 17.24 -10.04 8.91
CA TYR A 193 18.32 -10.42 8.04
C TYR A 193 19.08 -9.22 7.48
N LYS A 194 20.36 -9.09 7.88
CA LYS A 194 21.28 -8.11 7.29
C LYS A 194 21.81 -8.67 5.97
N VAL A 195 21.44 -8.03 4.86
CA VAL A 195 21.82 -8.46 3.52
C VAL A 195 23.32 -8.19 3.32
N PRO A 196 24.15 -9.22 3.06
CA PRO A 196 25.58 -9.01 2.78
C PRO A 196 25.79 -8.20 1.50
N SER A 197 26.84 -7.40 1.46
CA SER A 197 27.11 -6.49 0.34
C SER A 197 27.31 -7.20 -1.01
N ASN A 198 27.73 -8.46 -1.02
CA ASN A 198 27.87 -9.29 -2.21
C ASN A 198 26.52 -9.75 -2.79
N ILE A 199 25.45 -9.80 -1.98
CA ILE A 199 24.11 -10.19 -2.44
C ILE A 199 23.44 -9.00 -3.12
N LYS A 200 23.05 -9.18 -4.39
CA LYS A 200 22.39 -8.16 -5.22
C LYS A 200 21.00 -8.56 -5.71
N ARG A 201 20.65 -9.84 -5.61
CA ARG A 201 19.32 -10.33 -5.99
C ARG A 201 18.77 -11.24 -4.90
N ILE A 202 17.52 -11.03 -4.53
CA ILE A 202 16.77 -11.87 -3.61
C ILE A 202 15.44 -12.16 -4.28
N TYR A 203 15.25 -13.42 -4.69
CA TYR A 203 14.03 -13.87 -5.35
C TYR A 203 13.19 -14.70 -4.38
N LEU A 204 11.92 -14.32 -4.20
CA LEU A 204 10.93 -15.09 -3.44
C LEU A 204 9.99 -15.76 -4.44
N GLU A 205 10.17 -17.06 -4.67
CA GLU A 205 9.31 -17.85 -5.53
C GLU A 205 7.84 -17.73 -5.10
N GLY A 206 6.89 -17.72 -6.04
CA GLY A 206 5.47 -17.85 -5.71
C GLY A 206 5.24 -19.14 -4.90
N GLY A 207 4.65 -19.01 -3.72
CA GLY A 207 4.57 -20.11 -2.75
C GLY A 207 5.59 -20.04 -1.61
N ALA A 208 6.56 -19.13 -1.67
CA ALA A 208 7.54 -18.90 -0.61
C ALA A 208 6.95 -17.98 0.46
N TRP A 209 7.04 -18.39 1.72
CA TRP A 209 6.64 -17.59 2.88
C TRP A 209 7.85 -17.38 3.79
N VAL A 210 8.41 -16.19 3.76
CA VAL A 210 9.60 -15.80 4.50
C VAL A 210 9.20 -14.98 5.72
N PHE A 211 9.30 -15.58 6.91
CA PHE A 211 9.21 -14.84 8.17
C PHE A 211 10.53 -14.10 8.43
N GLY A 212 10.48 -12.77 8.50
CA GLY A 212 11.67 -11.95 8.75
C GLY A 212 11.63 -10.58 8.09
N SER A 213 12.80 -9.96 7.98
CA SER A 213 13.01 -8.68 7.30
C SER A 213 14.35 -8.63 6.59
N PHE A 214 14.50 -7.72 5.61
CA PHE A 214 15.74 -7.47 4.89
C PHE A 214 16.28 -6.07 5.19
N ILE A 215 17.55 -5.99 5.60
CA ILE A 215 18.24 -4.73 5.88
C ILE A 215 19.47 -4.59 4.97
N MET A 216 19.44 -3.59 4.09
CA MET A 216 20.57 -3.11 3.32
C MET A 216 21.20 -1.93 4.06
N ASP A 217 22.40 -2.14 4.61
CA ASP A 217 23.07 -1.14 5.44
C ASP A 217 24.42 -0.74 4.81
N GLY A 218 24.50 0.50 4.34
CA GLY A 218 25.71 1.06 3.75
C GLY A 218 25.75 1.01 2.23
N LYS A 219 26.54 1.91 1.64
CA LYS A 219 26.70 2.05 0.17
C LYS A 219 27.09 0.76 -0.56
N ALA A 220 27.85 -0.13 0.09
CA ALA A 220 28.21 -1.43 -0.50
C ALA A 220 26.99 -2.34 -0.71
N CYS A 221 25.88 -2.10 0.00
CA CYS A 221 24.61 -2.82 -0.09
C CYS A 221 23.60 -2.14 -1.04
N SER A 222 24.08 -1.28 -1.95
CA SER A 222 23.25 -0.67 -3.01
C SER A 222 22.91 -1.67 -4.13
N ASN A 223 21.93 -1.32 -4.96
CA ASN A 223 21.51 -2.08 -6.14
C ASN A 223 21.03 -3.49 -5.82
N VAL A 224 20.33 -3.66 -4.69
CA VAL A 224 19.70 -4.93 -4.31
C VAL A 224 18.28 -4.95 -4.86
N LYS A 225 17.96 -6.01 -5.60
CA LYS A 225 16.60 -6.30 -6.08
C LYS A 225 15.98 -7.41 -5.24
N ILE A 226 14.89 -7.11 -4.54
CA ILE A 226 14.06 -8.06 -3.78
C ILE A 226 12.75 -8.22 -4.54
N TYR A 227 12.50 -9.41 -5.09
CA TYR A 227 11.40 -9.55 -6.03
C TYR A 227 10.84 -10.97 -6.12
N GLY A 228 9.71 -11.11 -6.80
CA GLY A 228 9.07 -12.40 -7.07
C GLY A 228 7.58 -12.34 -6.79
N ARG A 229 7.01 -13.47 -6.37
CA ARG A 229 5.60 -13.60 -5.98
C ARG A 229 5.43 -14.27 -4.62
N GLY A 230 6.49 -14.35 -3.82
CA GLY A 230 6.40 -14.82 -2.43
C GLY A 230 5.96 -13.75 -1.43
N VAL A 231 5.92 -14.14 -0.17
CA VAL A 231 5.45 -13.35 0.97
C VAL A 231 6.61 -13.11 1.95
N LEU A 232 6.78 -11.86 2.37
CA LEU A 232 7.64 -11.45 3.49
C LEU A 232 6.75 -11.08 4.68
N SER A 233 6.79 -11.88 5.75
CA SER A 233 5.87 -11.75 6.89
C SER A 233 6.58 -11.37 8.18
N GLY A 234 6.02 -10.37 8.87
CA GLY A 234 6.47 -9.90 10.18
C GLY A 234 5.91 -10.70 11.37
N ALA A 235 5.09 -11.73 11.13
CA ALA A 235 4.30 -12.39 12.18
C ALA A 235 5.13 -13.05 13.31
N ARG A 236 6.42 -13.33 13.06
CA ARG A 236 7.36 -13.91 14.03
C ARG A 236 8.35 -12.90 14.61
N LEU A 237 8.27 -11.64 14.20
CA LEU A 237 9.06 -10.57 14.78
C LEU A 237 8.34 -9.99 16.01
N HIS A 238 9.10 -9.50 16.98
CA HIS A 238 8.54 -8.67 18.03
C HIS A 238 7.98 -7.36 17.44
N LEU A 239 7.09 -6.69 18.18
CA LEU A 239 6.54 -5.41 17.71
C LEU A 239 7.68 -4.42 17.50
N ARG A 240 7.79 -3.85 16.31
CA ARG A 240 8.83 -2.87 15.99
C ARG A 240 10.27 -3.38 16.17
N GLU A 241 10.48 -4.69 16.05
CA GLU A 241 11.83 -5.28 16.00
C GLU A 241 12.60 -4.80 14.75
N SER A 242 11.90 -4.67 13.63
CA SER A 242 12.48 -4.28 12.35
C SER A 242 11.44 -3.65 11.43
N HIS A 243 11.90 -2.81 10.50
CA HIS A 243 11.14 -2.52 9.28
C HIS A 243 11.23 -3.75 8.35
N MET A 244 10.24 -4.00 7.49
CA MET A 244 10.24 -5.24 6.69
C MET A 244 11.31 -5.22 5.59
N VAL A 245 11.39 -4.11 4.85
CA VAL A 245 12.51 -3.81 3.95
C VAL A 245 13.11 -2.47 4.33
N GLU A 246 14.37 -2.46 4.78
CA GLU A 246 15.09 -1.24 5.15
C GLU A 246 16.33 -1.07 4.29
N ALA A 247 16.51 0.12 3.72
CA ALA A 247 17.78 0.56 3.15
C ALA A 247 18.23 1.86 3.83
N LYS A 248 19.45 1.87 4.35
CA LYS A 248 20.00 3.01 5.11
C LYS A 248 21.48 3.22 4.88
N ASN A 249 22.00 4.33 5.40
CA ASN A 249 23.41 4.69 5.36
C ASN A 249 24.00 4.73 3.93
N GLY A 250 23.20 5.23 2.97
CA GLY A 250 23.60 5.38 1.57
C GLY A 250 23.48 4.13 0.70
N ALA A 251 22.67 3.15 1.11
CA ALA A 251 22.25 2.06 0.23
C ALA A 251 21.20 2.58 -0.77
N ASP A 252 21.64 2.76 -2.02
CA ASP A 252 20.87 3.37 -3.11
C ASP A 252 20.40 2.30 -4.12
N GLY A 253 19.49 2.65 -5.03
CA GLY A 253 19.14 1.77 -6.14
C GLY A 253 18.38 0.52 -5.73
N ILE A 254 17.63 0.54 -4.62
CA ILE A 254 16.93 -0.63 -4.12
C ILE A 254 15.65 -0.84 -4.91
N ILE A 255 15.41 -2.08 -5.36
CA ILE A 255 14.20 -2.46 -6.08
C ILE A 255 13.42 -3.46 -5.22
N VAL A 256 12.15 -3.16 -4.95
CA VAL A 256 11.18 -4.08 -4.32
C VAL A 256 10.05 -4.30 -5.30
N ASP A 257 9.91 -5.53 -5.82
CA ASP A 257 8.98 -5.81 -6.92
C ASP A 257 8.13 -7.07 -6.71
N GLY A 258 6.81 -6.93 -6.76
CA GLY A 258 5.89 -8.07 -6.87
C GLY A 258 5.60 -8.87 -5.58
N ILE A 259 6.37 -8.69 -4.50
CA ILE A 259 6.17 -9.44 -3.27
C ILE A 259 4.94 -8.94 -2.47
N VAL A 260 4.46 -9.78 -1.57
CA VAL A 260 3.52 -9.37 -0.50
C VAL A 260 4.30 -9.15 0.79
N ILE A 261 4.11 -8.00 1.44
CA ILE A 261 4.59 -7.72 2.79
C ILE A 261 3.40 -7.81 3.74
N ALA A 262 3.43 -8.79 4.65
CA ALA A 262 2.33 -9.09 5.54
C ALA A 262 2.74 -8.99 7.02
N ASP A 263 1.75 -8.84 7.90
CA ASP A 263 1.89 -8.98 9.37
C ASP A 263 2.96 -8.06 9.99
N TYR A 264 3.19 -6.92 9.35
CA TYR A 264 4.26 -6.01 9.75
C TYR A 264 3.83 -5.16 10.94
N SER A 265 4.76 -4.88 11.85
CA SER A 265 4.50 -4.13 13.09
C SER A 265 5.34 -2.86 13.22
N PHE A 266 5.96 -2.43 12.12
CA PHE A 266 6.66 -1.15 11.99
C PHE A 266 6.51 -0.61 10.57
N PHE A 267 7.54 -0.12 9.89
CA PHE A 267 7.35 0.32 8.49
C PHE A 267 7.45 -0.89 7.58
N ALA A 268 6.57 -0.98 6.59
CA ALA A 268 6.66 -2.02 5.57
C ALA A 268 7.89 -1.78 4.68
N VAL A 269 8.04 -0.60 4.09
CA VAL A 269 9.17 -0.27 3.22
C VAL A 269 9.79 1.07 3.63
N ARG A 270 11.09 1.07 3.95
CA ARG A 270 11.85 2.25 4.35
C ARG A 270 13.20 2.31 3.62
N LEU A 271 13.21 2.98 2.47
CA LEU A 271 14.37 3.13 1.58
C LEU A 271 14.88 4.57 1.66
N LEU A 272 15.95 4.78 2.43
CA LEU A 272 16.48 6.13 2.73
C LEU A 272 17.60 6.57 1.78
N GLY A 273 18.06 5.69 0.89
CA GLY A 273 18.95 6.05 -0.22
C GLY A 273 18.20 6.69 -1.39
N THR A 274 18.90 6.94 -2.49
CA THR A 274 18.33 7.53 -3.72
C THR A 274 18.04 6.47 -4.79
N ASP A 275 17.25 6.84 -5.80
CA ASP A 275 17.02 6.08 -7.03
C ASP A 275 16.39 4.69 -6.80
N ASN A 276 15.45 4.59 -5.86
CA ASN A 276 14.78 3.32 -5.54
C ASN A 276 13.53 3.09 -6.38
N GLU A 277 13.12 1.83 -6.50
CA GLU A 277 11.86 1.45 -7.13
C GLU A 277 11.06 0.51 -6.22
N VAL A 278 9.77 0.82 -6.04
CA VAL A 278 8.82 -0.09 -5.40
C VAL A 278 7.66 -0.31 -6.37
N ALA A 279 7.56 -1.51 -6.93
CA ALA A 279 6.58 -1.85 -7.94
C ALA A 279 5.79 -3.10 -7.55
N TRP A 280 4.50 -3.17 -7.92
CA TRP A 280 3.65 -4.37 -7.74
C TRP A 280 3.68 -4.98 -6.33
N THR A 281 4.01 -4.16 -5.32
CA THR A 281 4.22 -4.59 -3.94
C THR A 281 2.93 -4.40 -3.17
N LYS A 282 2.52 -5.43 -2.42
CA LYS A 282 1.27 -5.42 -1.65
C LYS A 282 1.59 -5.41 -0.17
N ILE A 283 1.08 -4.44 0.57
CA ILE A 283 1.31 -4.27 2.01
C ILE A 283 -0.02 -4.50 2.73
N VAL A 284 -0.04 -5.45 3.66
CA VAL A 284 -1.26 -5.85 4.41
C VAL A 284 -0.96 -6.21 5.87
N GLY A 285 -1.98 -6.16 6.72
CA GLY A 285 -1.90 -6.69 8.09
C GLY A 285 -1.13 -5.84 9.09
N GLY A 286 -0.93 -4.55 8.81
CA GLY A 286 -0.37 -3.57 9.75
C GLY A 286 -1.44 -2.94 10.63
N TRP A 287 -1.71 -3.54 11.80
CA TRP A 287 -2.84 -3.14 12.65
C TRP A 287 -2.52 -2.07 13.70
N ILE A 288 -1.27 -1.90 14.08
CA ILE A 288 -0.88 -0.98 15.17
C ILE A 288 -0.40 0.36 14.61
N TYR A 289 -0.32 1.37 15.47
CA TYR A 289 0.32 2.63 15.07
C TYR A 289 1.80 2.44 14.75
N ASN A 290 2.35 3.30 13.90
CA ASN A 290 3.65 3.13 13.25
C ASN A 290 3.74 1.91 12.31
N CYS A 291 2.60 1.40 11.87
CA CYS A 291 2.51 0.57 10.67
C CYS A 291 2.44 1.46 9.42
N ASP A 292 3.57 2.06 9.09
CA ASP A 292 3.74 2.93 7.92
C ASP A 292 3.89 2.10 6.65
N GLY A 293 3.36 2.60 5.53
CA GLY A 293 3.46 1.94 4.23
C GLY A 293 4.86 2.09 3.62
N ILE A 294 5.00 3.04 2.68
CA ILE A 294 6.22 3.21 1.89
C ILE A 294 6.86 4.58 2.14
N ALA A 295 8.14 4.57 2.50
CA ALA A 295 9.04 5.70 2.40
C ALA A 295 10.17 5.36 1.43
N ALA A 296 10.22 6.02 0.28
CA ALA A 296 11.32 5.93 -0.67
C ALA A 296 11.83 7.36 -0.93
N TYR A 297 13.14 7.57 -0.80
CA TYR A 297 13.75 8.90 -0.83
C TYR A 297 14.01 9.38 -2.27
N ALA A 298 14.93 10.33 -2.47
CA ALA A 298 15.06 11.11 -3.68
C ALA A 298 15.10 10.25 -4.96
N ASN A 299 14.53 10.77 -6.04
CA ASN A 299 14.49 10.14 -7.37
C ASN A 299 13.85 8.74 -7.41
N SER A 300 13.06 8.38 -6.41
CA SER A 300 12.43 7.05 -6.34
C SER A 300 11.07 7.01 -7.01
N THR A 301 10.68 5.83 -7.50
CA THR A 301 9.36 5.57 -8.09
C THR A 301 8.60 4.53 -7.28
N ILE A 302 7.31 4.80 -6.99
CA ILE A 302 6.38 3.88 -6.33
C ILE A 302 5.21 3.64 -7.29
N ARG A 303 4.98 2.41 -7.74
CA ARG A 303 3.95 2.13 -8.75
C ARG A 303 3.24 0.80 -8.67
N ASN A 304 1.97 0.74 -9.07
CA ASN A 304 1.17 -0.50 -9.12
C ASN A 304 1.04 -1.22 -7.75
N CYS A 305 1.14 -0.46 -6.64
CA CYS A 305 1.17 -1.01 -5.29
C CYS A 305 -0.22 -1.02 -4.64
N PHE A 306 -0.42 -1.93 -3.69
CA PHE A 306 -1.51 -1.86 -2.72
C PHE A 306 -0.93 -1.59 -1.33
N ILE A 307 -1.46 -0.58 -0.63
CA ILE A 307 -0.88 -0.15 0.64
C ILE A 307 -1.97 -0.03 1.71
N TRP A 308 -1.97 -1.00 2.63
CA TRP A 308 -2.68 -0.93 3.89
C TRP A 308 -1.78 -0.37 4.99
N ALA A 309 -2.15 0.75 5.61
CA ALA A 309 -1.37 1.37 6.68
C ALA A 309 -2.23 1.82 7.87
N ASN A 310 -1.64 1.78 9.07
CA ASN A 310 -2.18 2.42 10.28
C ASN A 310 -1.20 3.45 10.87
N ASP A 311 -0.48 4.06 9.96
CA ASP A 311 0.29 5.29 10.10
C ASP A 311 0.37 5.89 8.68
N ASP A 312 1.35 6.73 8.38
CA ASP A 312 1.50 7.31 7.05
C ASP A 312 1.60 6.24 5.95
N ASN A 313 0.69 6.30 4.97
CA ASN A 313 0.61 5.36 3.85
C ASN A 313 1.82 5.53 2.92
N ILE A 314 2.06 6.77 2.48
CA ILE A 314 3.19 7.14 1.63
C ILE A 314 3.84 8.41 2.19
N LYS A 315 5.17 8.34 2.36
CA LYS A 315 5.99 9.45 2.85
C LYS A 315 6.76 10.08 1.70
N ILE A 316 6.41 11.31 1.33
CA ILE A 316 7.03 12.04 0.22
C ILE A 316 7.96 13.11 0.81
N TYR A 317 9.15 12.69 1.24
CA TYR A 317 10.04 13.53 2.05
C TYR A 317 11.24 14.10 1.29
N ARG A 318 11.44 13.70 0.03
CA ARG A 318 12.63 14.04 -0.77
C ARG A 318 12.25 14.35 -2.22
N ASP A 319 13.18 14.96 -2.94
CA ASP A 319 12.97 15.47 -4.29
C ASP A 319 12.68 14.38 -5.34
N ASN A 320 11.96 14.77 -6.39
CA ASN A 320 11.74 14.00 -7.61
C ASN A 320 11.12 12.61 -7.39
N ILE A 321 10.31 12.44 -6.34
CA ILE A 321 9.57 11.20 -6.10
C ILE A 321 8.38 11.13 -7.07
N VAL A 322 8.20 9.97 -7.68
CA VAL A 322 7.04 9.64 -8.52
C VAL A 322 6.20 8.56 -7.85
N VAL A 323 4.90 8.81 -7.69
CA VAL A 323 3.91 7.84 -7.23
C VAL A 323 2.85 7.68 -8.31
N GLU A 324 2.60 6.47 -8.79
CA GLU A 324 1.58 6.23 -9.81
C GLU A 324 0.85 4.89 -9.71
N ASP A 325 -0.43 4.85 -10.06
CA ASP A 325 -1.22 3.59 -10.08
C ASP A 325 -1.20 2.86 -8.72
N VAL A 326 -1.50 3.58 -7.63
CA VAL A 326 -1.49 3.01 -6.27
C VAL A 326 -2.89 2.94 -5.70
N VAL A 327 -3.18 1.83 -5.00
CA VAL A 327 -4.40 1.63 -4.22
C VAL A 327 -4.08 1.73 -2.73
N CYS A 328 -4.72 2.67 -2.03
CA CYS A 328 -4.49 2.95 -0.62
C CYS A 328 -5.69 2.54 0.25
N TRP A 329 -5.41 1.81 1.32
CA TRP A 329 -6.32 1.60 2.44
C TRP A 329 -5.72 2.20 3.71
N GLN A 330 -6.29 3.29 4.18
CA GLN A 330 -5.86 3.95 5.41
C GLN A 330 -6.73 3.53 6.59
N LEU A 331 -6.09 3.09 7.67
CA LEU A 331 -6.74 2.89 8.95
C LEU A 331 -6.88 4.25 9.69
N ASP A 332 -6.71 4.30 11.00
CA ASP A 332 -7.14 5.46 11.80
C ASP A 332 -6.07 6.53 12.01
N ASN A 333 -4.80 6.20 11.87
CA ASN A 333 -3.70 7.10 12.19
C ASN A 333 -2.82 7.36 10.97
N GLY A 334 -2.31 8.58 10.84
CA GLY A 334 -1.46 8.99 9.72
C GLY A 334 -2.25 9.42 8.49
N ALA A 335 -1.55 9.82 7.44
CA ALA A 335 -2.14 10.34 6.20
C ALA A 335 -1.96 9.39 5.02
N ILE A 336 -2.70 9.61 3.93
CA ILE A 336 -2.40 8.93 2.65
C ILE A 336 -1.03 9.42 2.15
N PHE A 337 -0.86 10.73 2.02
CA PHE A 337 0.40 11.36 1.70
C PHE A 337 0.85 12.24 2.87
N GLN A 338 1.96 11.86 3.50
CA GLN A 338 2.61 12.68 4.51
C GLN A 338 3.82 13.38 3.90
N LEU A 339 3.89 14.70 4.07
CA LEU A 339 4.94 15.55 3.49
C LEU A 339 6.06 15.87 4.48
N ASN A 340 5.72 16.14 5.75
CA ASN A 340 6.74 16.46 6.74
C ASN A 340 6.34 16.13 8.18
N TRP A 341 7.35 15.82 8.99
CA TRP A 341 7.29 15.72 10.45
C TRP A 341 8.23 16.68 11.19
N SER A 342 9.27 17.28 10.59
CA SER A 342 10.17 18.26 11.25
C SER A 342 11.31 18.81 10.38
N ASN A 343 11.70 18.10 9.31
CA ASN A 343 12.96 18.36 8.59
C ASN A 343 13.00 17.73 7.18
N SER A 344 11.83 17.58 6.54
CA SER A 344 11.74 17.05 5.18
C SER A 344 11.79 18.18 4.16
N VAL A 345 12.47 17.92 3.05
CA VAL A 345 12.58 18.85 1.94
C VAL A 345 12.34 18.04 0.68
N ALA A 346 11.26 18.35 -0.02
CA ALA A 346 10.83 17.67 -1.23
C ALA A 346 10.46 18.69 -2.31
N ARG A 347 11.00 18.48 -3.51
CA ARG A 347 10.72 19.29 -4.69
C ARG A 347 10.35 18.44 -5.89
N ASN A 348 9.53 19.00 -6.78
CA ASN A 348 9.24 18.40 -8.09
C ASN A 348 8.66 16.98 -8.02
N CYS A 349 7.85 16.69 -7.01
CA CYS A 349 7.24 15.38 -6.83
C CYS A 349 5.94 15.26 -7.63
N ARG A 350 5.67 14.05 -8.14
CA ARG A 350 4.47 13.76 -8.95
C ARG A 350 3.71 12.59 -8.36
N VAL A 351 2.42 12.77 -8.18
CA VAL A 351 1.49 11.73 -7.73
C VAL A 351 0.39 11.65 -8.77
N SER A 352 0.14 10.47 -9.34
CA SER A 352 -0.91 10.30 -10.35
C SER A 352 -1.68 8.99 -10.22
N ARG A 353 -2.97 8.97 -10.60
CA ARG A 353 -3.80 7.75 -10.65
C ARG A 353 -3.79 6.98 -9.33
N VAL A 354 -4.29 7.62 -8.28
CA VAL A 354 -4.35 7.01 -6.93
C VAL A 354 -5.80 6.75 -6.53
N ASP A 355 -6.06 5.53 -6.06
CA ASP A 355 -7.35 5.10 -5.55
C ASP A 355 -7.31 4.90 -4.05
N ILE A 356 -8.07 5.72 -3.32
CA ILE A 356 -8.22 5.59 -1.87
C ILE A 356 -9.51 4.81 -1.64
N VAL A 357 -9.38 3.50 -1.43
CA VAL A 357 -10.56 2.63 -1.27
C VAL A 357 -11.22 2.86 0.08
N ARG A 358 -10.42 3.19 1.10
CA ARG A 358 -10.85 3.44 2.48
C ARG A 358 -9.91 4.41 3.19
N ALA A 359 -10.47 5.28 4.03
CA ALA A 359 -9.74 5.98 5.08
C ALA A 359 -10.57 6.03 6.37
N GLU A 360 -10.09 5.41 7.44
CA GLU A 360 -10.89 5.12 8.64
C GLU A 360 -10.65 6.07 9.83
N TRP A 361 -10.25 7.32 9.53
CA TRP A 361 -10.01 8.38 10.51
C TRP A 361 -11.28 8.70 11.33
N ASP A 362 -11.20 8.56 12.66
CA ASP A 362 -12.27 9.02 13.57
C ASP A 362 -11.98 10.38 14.21
N SER A 363 -10.71 10.74 14.30
CA SER A 363 -10.20 11.84 15.11
C SER A 363 -9.60 12.92 14.22
N ASP A 364 -9.65 14.15 14.70
CA ASP A 364 -9.10 15.32 14.01
C ASP A 364 -7.62 15.52 14.37
N ARG A 365 -6.80 14.50 14.11
CA ARG A 365 -5.38 14.55 14.45
C ARG A 365 -4.62 15.44 13.46
N PRO A 366 -3.59 16.19 13.88
CA PRO A 366 -2.78 17.02 12.98
C PRO A 366 -1.96 16.27 11.92
N ASN A 367 -2.02 14.94 11.87
CA ASN A 367 -1.42 14.09 10.84
C ASN A 367 -2.44 13.28 10.04
N ASN A 368 -3.74 13.57 10.15
CA ASN A 368 -4.76 12.86 9.38
C ASN A 368 -5.14 13.67 8.14
N GLY A 369 -5.56 12.97 7.07
CA GLY A 369 -5.98 13.58 5.82
C GLY A 369 -5.43 12.83 4.60
N ILE A 370 -6.02 13.09 3.43
CA ILE A 370 -5.45 12.59 2.18
C ILE A 370 -4.06 13.20 1.99
N LEU A 371 -3.92 14.49 2.24
CA LEU A 371 -2.62 15.18 2.19
C LEU A 371 -2.36 15.91 3.50
N SER A 372 -1.21 15.63 4.12
CA SER A 372 -0.88 16.13 5.45
C SER A 372 0.57 16.62 5.53
N CYS A 373 0.76 17.75 6.20
CA CYS A 373 2.05 18.26 6.64
C CYS A 373 1.96 18.60 8.13
N ARG A 374 2.58 17.77 8.99
CA ARG A 374 2.31 17.82 10.43
C ARG A 374 3.05 18.93 11.16
N ASN A 375 4.36 19.03 10.98
CA ASN A 375 5.17 20.03 11.67
C ASN A 375 5.97 20.86 10.68
N GLY A 376 6.33 22.07 11.12
CA GLY A 376 7.24 22.94 10.40
C GLY A 376 8.70 22.49 10.47
N GLY A 377 9.53 23.10 9.63
CA GLY A 377 10.93 22.76 9.42
C GLY A 377 11.13 22.01 8.12
N GLY A 378 11.15 22.71 6.98
CA GLY A 378 11.26 22.04 5.69
C GLY A 378 10.82 22.88 4.50
N ALA A 379 10.71 22.21 3.35
CA ALA A 379 10.14 22.81 2.15
C ALA A 379 9.52 21.74 1.26
N ASP A 380 8.29 21.97 0.83
CA ASP A 380 7.58 21.17 -0.15
C ASP A 380 7.21 22.09 -1.33
N GLU A 381 7.84 21.90 -2.49
CA GLU A 381 7.69 22.83 -3.63
C GLU A 381 7.49 22.11 -4.97
N GLY A 382 6.57 22.60 -5.80
CA GLY A 382 6.41 22.11 -7.17
C GLY A 382 5.80 20.71 -7.25
N PHE A 383 4.78 20.43 -6.43
CA PHE A 383 4.09 19.17 -6.43
C PHE A 383 2.96 19.15 -7.47
N VAL A 384 2.79 18.01 -8.14
CA VAL A 384 1.62 17.73 -8.97
C VAL A 384 0.92 16.49 -8.42
N PHE A 385 -0.35 16.63 -8.06
CA PHE A 385 -1.25 15.54 -7.71
C PHE A 385 -2.38 15.47 -8.75
N GLU A 386 -2.38 14.41 -9.55
CA GLU A 386 -3.30 14.23 -10.67
C GLU A 386 -4.15 12.95 -10.51
N ASP A 387 -5.45 12.99 -10.78
CA ASP A 387 -6.31 11.79 -10.77
C ASP A 387 -6.28 10.99 -9.44
N VAL A 388 -6.48 11.72 -8.33
CA VAL A 388 -6.67 11.14 -6.98
C VAL A 388 -8.16 10.97 -6.72
N ARG A 389 -8.56 9.75 -6.36
CA ARG A 389 -9.97 9.38 -6.15
C ARG A 389 -10.19 8.69 -4.81
N THR A 390 -11.41 8.79 -4.31
CA THR A 390 -11.85 7.97 -3.16
C THR A 390 -13.05 7.12 -3.55
N ASP A 391 -13.02 5.81 -3.28
CA ASP A 391 -14.19 4.95 -3.52
C ASP A 391 -15.24 5.03 -2.40
N THR A 392 -14.80 5.41 -1.21
CA THR A 392 -15.65 5.60 -0.03
C THR A 392 -15.43 6.99 0.55
N PRO A 393 -16.45 7.59 1.19
CA PRO A 393 -16.31 8.93 1.77
C PRO A 393 -15.21 8.98 2.83
N VAL A 394 -14.27 9.91 2.68
CA VAL A 394 -13.29 10.27 3.72
C VAL A 394 -13.88 11.34 4.65
N THR A 395 -13.24 11.59 5.79
CA THR A 395 -13.73 12.62 6.73
C THR A 395 -13.23 14.03 6.40
N HIS A 396 -12.04 14.14 5.79
CA HIS A 396 -11.42 15.39 5.32
C HIS A 396 -10.30 15.06 4.33
N ILE A 397 -9.87 16.06 3.56
CA ILE A 397 -8.89 15.93 2.49
C ILE A 397 -7.54 16.50 2.94
N PHE A 398 -7.53 17.75 3.43
CA PHE A 398 -6.29 18.49 3.66
C PHE A 398 -6.01 18.73 5.13
N ARG A 399 -4.76 18.46 5.52
CA ARG A 399 -4.14 18.89 6.77
C ARG A 399 -2.79 19.53 6.48
N LEU A 400 -2.81 20.57 5.64
CA LEU A 400 -1.65 21.42 5.36
C LEU A 400 -1.60 22.52 6.42
N SER A 401 -1.18 22.15 7.62
CA SER A 401 -1.11 23.04 8.79
C SER A 401 0.13 22.71 9.63
N PRO A 402 1.36 22.94 9.10
CA PRO A 402 2.59 22.67 9.83
C PRO A 402 2.60 23.36 11.19
N LEU A 403 2.66 22.55 12.26
CA LEU A 403 2.74 23.00 13.64
C LEU A 403 4.20 23.25 14.07
N GLY A 404 4.39 24.14 15.05
CA GLY A 404 5.68 24.44 15.65
C GLY A 404 6.15 25.86 15.37
N ASP A 405 7.42 26.12 15.67
CA ASP A 405 8.09 27.42 15.57
C ASP A 405 9.03 27.54 14.35
N LYS A 406 9.26 26.43 13.65
CA LYS A 406 10.11 26.39 12.45
C LYS A 406 9.31 26.65 11.19
N ASP A 407 9.95 27.33 10.26
CA ASP A 407 9.34 27.65 8.97
C ASP A 407 9.17 26.42 8.09
N GLN A 408 8.12 26.44 7.27
CA GLN A 408 7.82 25.39 6.30
C GLN A 408 7.28 26.04 5.04
N LEU A 409 8.08 25.97 3.98
CA LEU A 409 7.62 26.37 2.65
C LEU A 409 6.67 25.30 2.10
N ILE A 410 5.47 25.70 1.69
CA ILE A 410 4.56 24.87 0.87
C ILE A 410 4.14 25.72 -0.31
N LYS A 411 4.63 25.38 -1.49
CA LYS A 411 4.55 26.27 -2.65
C LYS A 411 4.35 25.53 -3.97
N ASN A 412 3.55 26.11 -4.88
CA ASN A 412 3.37 25.62 -6.25
C ASN A 412 2.82 24.18 -6.28
N PHE A 413 1.64 23.97 -5.70
CA PHE A 413 0.96 22.68 -5.71
C PHE A 413 -0.17 22.71 -6.72
N LEU A 414 -0.19 21.74 -7.64
CA LEU A 414 -1.29 21.51 -8.58
C LEU A 414 -2.09 20.28 -8.13
N PHE A 415 -3.38 20.48 -7.87
CA PHE A 415 -4.36 19.42 -7.65
C PHE A 415 -5.27 19.32 -8.87
N LYS A 416 -5.04 18.32 -9.72
CA LYS A 416 -5.68 18.20 -11.03
C LYS A 416 -6.53 16.94 -11.16
N ASP A 417 -7.76 17.06 -11.64
CA ASP A 417 -8.65 15.93 -11.94
C ASP A 417 -8.95 15.03 -10.72
N TRP A 418 -9.11 15.62 -9.53
CA TRP A 418 -9.48 14.88 -8.32
C TRP A 418 -10.98 14.56 -8.32
N ASP A 419 -11.37 13.38 -7.83
CA ASP A 419 -12.77 13.01 -7.60
C ASP A 419 -12.92 12.32 -6.23
N VAL A 420 -13.23 13.14 -5.23
CA VAL A 420 -13.25 12.72 -3.82
C VAL A 420 -14.63 12.84 -3.18
N TRP A 421 -14.95 11.86 -2.35
CA TRP A 421 -16.16 11.80 -1.56
C TRP A 421 -15.81 12.14 -0.12
N VAL A 422 -16.58 13.04 0.49
CA VAL A 422 -16.34 13.51 1.85
C VAL A 422 -17.63 13.42 2.65
N ASP A 423 -17.58 12.72 3.78
CA ASP A 423 -18.66 12.69 4.75
C ASP A 423 -18.64 13.96 5.61
N VAL A 424 -19.27 15.01 5.08
CA VAL A 424 -19.38 16.32 5.73
C VAL A 424 -20.14 16.29 7.06
N SER A 425 -20.94 15.24 7.32
CA SER A 425 -21.66 15.08 8.58
C SER A 425 -20.72 14.86 9.77
N LYS A 426 -19.49 14.35 9.52
CA LYS A 426 -18.44 14.20 10.53
C LYS A 426 -17.86 15.54 11.00
N GLY A 427 -18.17 16.62 10.29
CA GLY A 427 -17.87 17.99 10.70
C GLY A 427 -16.39 18.36 10.78
N LYS A 428 -15.49 17.52 10.24
CA LYS A 428 -14.04 17.78 10.19
C LYS A 428 -13.73 18.94 9.25
N LYS A 429 -12.67 19.67 9.57
CA LYS A 429 -12.19 20.79 8.75
C LYS A 429 -11.07 20.32 7.84
N ASN A 430 -10.95 20.99 6.70
CA ASN A 430 -9.75 20.99 5.87
C ASN A 430 -8.90 22.19 6.26
N TYR A 431 -7.61 21.97 6.42
CA TYR A 431 -6.67 22.97 6.90
C TYR A 431 -5.71 23.37 5.78
N MET A 432 -5.70 24.66 5.49
CA MET A 432 -4.75 25.35 4.61
C MET A 432 -4.16 26.50 5.42
N GLU A 433 -3.24 26.15 6.31
CA GLU A 433 -2.66 27.07 7.28
C GLU A 433 -1.14 27.12 7.14
N GLY A 434 -0.60 28.23 6.61
CA GLY A 434 0.84 28.46 6.63
C GLY A 434 1.35 28.67 8.05
N VAL A 435 2.66 28.56 8.27
CA VAL A 435 3.25 28.79 9.60
C VAL A 435 3.02 30.24 10.00
N LYS A 436 2.29 30.48 11.10
CA LYS A 436 1.85 31.83 11.50
C LYS A 436 3.03 32.79 11.66
N GLY A 437 2.96 33.95 11.00
CA GLY A 437 3.99 34.99 11.07
C GLY A 437 5.28 34.65 10.33
N GLN A 438 5.28 33.56 9.56
CA GLN A 438 6.40 33.09 8.74
C GLN A 438 5.91 32.91 7.30
N THR A 439 6.27 31.82 6.62
CA THR A 439 5.94 31.63 5.21
C THR A 439 4.48 31.24 4.98
N PRO A 440 3.73 31.96 4.13
CA PRO A 440 2.38 31.57 3.76
C PRO A 440 2.38 30.36 2.80
N LEU A 441 1.28 29.60 2.78
CA LEU A 441 1.03 28.69 1.66
C LEU A 441 0.82 29.52 0.39
N SER A 442 1.44 29.12 -0.73
CA SER A 442 1.40 29.90 -1.96
C SER A 442 1.33 29.03 -3.23
N GLY A 443 0.76 29.56 -4.30
CA GLY A 443 0.68 28.86 -5.59
C GLY A 443 -0.12 27.55 -5.54
N LEU A 444 -1.21 27.51 -4.78
CA LEU A 444 -2.11 26.36 -4.74
C LEU A 444 -3.13 26.47 -5.88
N ILE A 445 -3.16 25.48 -6.77
CA ILE A 445 -4.03 25.45 -7.95
C ILE A 445 -4.91 24.20 -7.88
N PHE A 446 -6.22 24.39 -7.99
CA PHE A 446 -7.23 23.35 -8.07
C PHE A 446 -7.80 23.36 -9.49
N GLU A 447 -7.57 22.31 -10.27
CA GLU A 447 -8.02 22.19 -11.66
C GLU A 447 -8.95 20.97 -11.79
N ASN A 448 -10.22 21.19 -12.16
CA ASN A 448 -11.23 20.12 -12.21
C ASN A 448 -11.29 19.26 -10.92
N PHE A 449 -11.17 19.89 -9.76
CA PHE A 449 -11.22 19.22 -8.46
C PHE A 449 -12.68 18.99 -8.04
N ARG A 450 -13.12 17.73 -7.92
CA ARG A 450 -14.49 17.38 -7.57
C ARG A 450 -14.59 16.88 -6.14
N VAL A 451 -15.60 17.39 -5.42
CA VAL A 451 -16.00 16.90 -4.10
C VAL A 451 -17.47 16.52 -4.16
N ASN A 452 -17.80 15.28 -3.78
CA ASN A 452 -19.16 14.76 -3.76
C ASN A 452 -19.89 15.01 -5.11
N GLY A 453 -19.19 14.76 -6.22
CA GLY A 453 -19.70 14.89 -7.59
C GLY A 453 -19.79 16.33 -8.15
N LYS A 454 -19.45 17.37 -7.38
CA LYS A 454 -19.47 18.77 -7.82
C LYS A 454 -18.05 19.32 -7.96
N VAL A 455 -17.82 20.15 -8.97
CA VAL A 455 -16.53 20.86 -9.12
C VAL A 455 -16.41 21.94 -8.03
N LEU A 456 -15.27 21.95 -7.36
CA LEU A 456 -14.91 22.91 -6.34
C LEU A 456 -14.51 24.23 -7.00
N THR A 457 -15.11 25.33 -6.56
CA THR A 457 -14.83 26.68 -7.08
C THR A 457 -14.69 27.65 -5.92
N GLU A 458 -14.13 28.84 -6.16
CA GLU A 458 -14.06 29.92 -5.16
C GLU A 458 -15.43 30.23 -4.53
N LYS A 459 -16.51 30.16 -5.32
CA LYS A 459 -17.89 30.42 -4.83
C LYS A 459 -18.48 29.27 -4.03
N SER A 460 -18.17 28.02 -4.39
CA SER A 460 -18.80 26.83 -3.80
C SER A 460 -17.99 26.19 -2.67
N MET A 461 -16.72 26.58 -2.48
CA MET A 461 -15.82 25.85 -1.56
C MET A 461 -16.30 25.81 -0.11
N HIS A 462 -16.92 26.88 0.40
CA HIS A 462 -17.44 26.96 1.76
C HIS A 462 -18.80 26.26 1.95
N GLU A 463 -19.54 26.05 0.86
CA GLU A 463 -20.77 25.24 0.86
C GLU A 463 -20.45 23.75 0.86
N MET A 464 -19.37 23.37 0.18
CA MET A 464 -18.99 21.97 -0.04
C MET A 464 -18.14 21.39 1.08
N LEU A 465 -17.28 22.21 1.69
CA LEU A 465 -16.31 21.79 2.69
C LEU A 465 -16.18 22.81 3.81
N ARG A 466 -15.84 22.32 5.02
CA ARG A 466 -15.44 23.18 6.13
C ARG A 466 -13.95 23.45 6.02
N TRP A 467 -13.58 24.73 6.08
CA TRP A 467 -12.20 25.16 5.93
C TRP A 467 -11.69 25.91 7.14
N SER A 468 -10.38 25.78 7.36
CA SER A 468 -9.58 26.70 8.16
C SER A 468 -8.46 27.20 7.26
N ILE A 469 -8.48 28.49 6.94
CA ILE A 469 -7.55 29.11 5.98
C ILE A 469 -6.87 30.27 6.71
N LEU A 470 -5.56 30.15 6.94
CA LEU A 470 -4.76 31.12 7.67
C LEU A 470 -3.38 31.21 7.04
N ASN A 471 -2.81 32.41 6.93
CA ASN A 471 -1.50 32.61 6.29
C ASN A 471 -1.38 31.85 4.96
N CYS A 472 -2.37 32.02 4.08
CA CYS A 472 -2.46 31.36 2.79
C CYS A 472 -2.73 32.44 1.75
N GLU A 473 -1.92 32.49 0.70
CA GLU A 473 -2.19 33.33 -0.46
C GLU A 473 -3.43 32.83 -1.21
N LYS A 474 -3.88 33.62 -2.20
CA LYS A 474 -5.07 33.29 -2.99
C LYS A 474 -4.91 31.91 -3.65
N ILE A 475 -5.90 31.05 -3.43
CA ILE A 475 -6.02 29.74 -4.10
C ILE A 475 -6.64 29.98 -5.48
N ASP A 476 -6.05 29.37 -6.51
CA ASP A 476 -6.54 29.43 -7.89
C ASP A 476 -7.43 28.22 -8.19
N PHE A 477 -8.61 28.46 -8.77
CA PHE A 477 -9.59 27.43 -9.15
C PHE A 477 -9.83 27.51 -10.65
N ARG A 478 -9.60 26.40 -11.37
CA ARG A 478 -9.64 26.30 -12.84
C ARG A 478 -10.57 25.21 -13.34
#